data_AF-A0A4W3K4F9-F1
#
_entry.id   AF-A0A4W3K4F9-F1
#
_cell.length_a   1.000
_cell.length_b   1.000
_cell.length_c   1.000
_cell.angle_alpha   90.00
_cell.angle_beta   90.00
_cell.angle_gamma   90.00
#
_symmetry.space_group_name_H-M   'P 1'
#
loop_
_entity.id
_entity.type
_entity.pdbx_description
1 polymer ?
#
loop_
_entity_poly.entity_id
_entity_poly.type
_entity_poly.pdbx_seq_one_letter_code
_entity_poly.pdbx_strand_id
1 'polypeptide(L)'
;MQRPSSGVYAVSYEHNVSNQMFSLTAPVIVIPPKPIQNVTGSQVYLACEVKAVPTPIITWRKVTESPKGVKLLEELPGDRVNVAIQVRGGPSKHESTGWVLINPLTKEDEGVYQCHASNILGEVQTEETIKVIEKTIRTKGMGREERG
;
A
#
# COMPACT_ATOMS: atom_id res chain seq x y z
N MET A 1 16.91 -19.32 -63.38
CA MET A 1 17.19 -18.82 -62.00
C MET A 1 15.86 -18.47 -61.35
N GLN A 2 15.32 -19.41 -60.59
CA GLN A 2 14.03 -19.26 -59.91
C GLN A 2 14.26 -18.48 -58.60
N ARG A 3 13.50 -17.41 -58.36
CA ARG A 3 13.54 -16.67 -57.08
C ARG A 3 13.10 -17.61 -55.94
N PRO A 4 13.73 -17.60 -54.76
CA PRO A 4 13.21 -18.35 -53.62
C PRO A 4 11.91 -17.69 -53.17
N SER A 5 10.85 -18.49 -53.07
CA SER A 5 9.57 -18.08 -52.51
C SER A 5 9.74 -17.77 -51.02
N SER A 6 9.33 -16.56 -50.63
CA SER A 6 9.26 -16.11 -49.24
C SER A 6 8.19 -16.93 -48.50
N GLY A 7 8.61 -18.02 -47.85
CA GLY A 7 7.76 -18.79 -46.95
C GLY A 7 7.62 -18.08 -45.61
N VAL A 8 6.40 -17.81 -45.17
CA VAL A 8 6.11 -17.42 -43.79
C VAL A 8 6.22 -18.68 -42.94
N TYR A 9 7.19 -18.71 -42.03
CA TYR A 9 7.25 -19.76 -41.00
C TYR A 9 6.28 -19.38 -39.88
N ALA A 10 5.14 -20.06 -39.80
CA ALA A 10 4.32 -20.01 -38.59
C ALA A 10 4.96 -20.96 -37.57
N VAL A 11 5.50 -20.41 -36.47
CA VAL A 11 5.90 -21.22 -35.32
C VAL A 11 4.66 -21.36 -34.43
N SER A 12 3.98 -22.49 -34.51
CA SER A 12 2.93 -22.87 -33.55
C SER A 12 3.60 -23.41 -32.29
N TYR A 13 3.63 -22.63 -31.21
CA TYR A 13 3.98 -23.14 -29.89
C TYR A 13 2.74 -23.81 -29.28
N GLU A 14 2.69 -25.14 -29.30
CA GLU A 14 1.73 -25.88 -28.49
C GLU A 14 2.23 -25.85 -27.04
N HIS A 15 1.69 -24.91 -26.25
CA HIS A 15 1.86 -24.98 -24.80
C HIS A 15 1.05 -26.16 -24.28
N ASN A 16 1.73 -27.28 -24.02
CA ASN A 16 1.19 -28.41 -23.24
C ASN A 16 0.99 -27.95 -21.79
N VAL A 17 -0.07 -27.20 -21.53
CA VAL A 17 -0.50 -26.89 -20.16
C VAL A 17 -1.18 -28.16 -19.64
N SER A 18 -0.38 -29.04 -19.04
CA SER A 18 -0.90 -30.10 -18.17
C SER A 18 -1.95 -29.45 -17.26
N ASN A 19 -3.16 -30.00 -17.26
CA ASN A 19 -4.34 -29.50 -16.55
C ASN A 19 -4.14 -29.64 -15.03
N GLN A 20 -3.16 -28.91 -14.47
CA GLN A 20 -3.18 -28.56 -13.06
C GLN A 20 -4.31 -27.56 -12.91
N MET A 21 -5.37 -28.00 -12.24
CA MET A 21 -6.42 -27.11 -11.77
C MET A 21 -5.78 -26.14 -10.78
N PHE A 22 -5.21 -25.04 -11.26
CA PHE A 22 -4.81 -23.92 -10.44
C PHE A 22 -6.10 -23.44 -9.76
N SER A 23 -6.22 -23.69 -8.45
CA SER A 23 -7.33 -23.14 -7.67
C SER A 23 -7.13 -21.63 -7.60
N LEU A 24 -7.69 -20.94 -8.58
CA LEU A 24 -7.72 -19.49 -8.63
C LEU A 24 -8.66 -19.00 -7.54
N THR A 25 -8.26 -17.93 -6.85
CA THR A 25 -9.05 -17.33 -5.77
C THR A 25 -9.01 -15.82 -5.90
N ALA A 26 -10.16 -15.17 -5.71
CA ALA A 26 -10.21 -13.72 -5.52
C ALA A 26 -9.42 -13.31 -4.26
N PRO A 27 -8.94 -12.06 -4.17
CA PRO A 27 -8.15 -11.62 -3.03
C PRO A 27 -8.98 -11.58 -1.75
N VAL A 28 -8.40 -12.05 -0.65
CA VAL A 28 -9.00 -11.99 0.69
C VAL A 28 -7.99 -11.39 1.66
N ILE A 29 -8.44 -10.42 2.46
CA ILE A 29 -7.63 -9.82 3.51
C ILE A 29 -7.53 -10.81 4.66
N VAL A 30 -6.33 -11.29 4.93
CA VAL A 30 -6.02 -12.20 6.03
C VAL A 30 -5.68 -11.40 7.29
N ILE A 31 -4.91 -10.32 7.13
CA ILE A 31 -4.54 -9.42 8.24
C ILE A 31 -4.83 -7.98 7.80
N PRO A 32 -5.84 -7.32 8.37
CA PRO A 32 -6.07 -5.90 8.13
C PRO A 32 -5.04 -5.03 8.87
N PRO A 33 -4.83 -3.78 8.43
CA PRO A 33 -4.07 -2.80 9.18
C PRO A 33 -4.66 -2.59 10.57
N LYS A 34 -3.80 -2.18 11.51
CA LYS A 34 -4.18 -1.87 12.89
C LYS A 34 -4.20 -0.36 13.11
N PRO A 35 -5.09 0.16 13.97
CA PRO A 35 -5.14 1.59 14.27
C PRO A 35 -3.83 2.04 14.91
N ILE A 36 -3.36 3.23 14.52
CA ILE A 36 -2.13 3.81 15.04
C ILE A 36 -2.47 5.10 15.77
N GLN A 37 -1.94 5.25 16.97
CA GLN A 37 -1.90 6.53 17.67
C GLN A 37 -0.46 6.79 18.12
N ASN A 38 0.18 7.82 17.56
CA ASN A 38 1.55 8.16 17.91
C ASN A 38 1.80 9.66 17.86
N VAL A 39 2.98 10.10 18.30
CA VAL A 39 3.36 11.50 18.38
C VAL A 39 4.12 11.99 17.14
N THR A 40 4.10 13.29 16.88
CA THR A 40 4.88 13.88 15.79
C THR A 40 6.38 13.56 15.88
N GLY A 41 7.01 13.35 14.72
CA GLY A 41 8.41 12.94 14.58
C GLY A 41 8.69 11.46 14.86
N SER A 42 7.67 10.65 15.12
CA SER A 42 7.82 9.19 15.23
C SER A 42 7.90 8.52 13.86
N GLN A 43 8.33 7.25 13.83
CA GLN A 43 8.23 6.38 12.66
C GLN A 43 7.11 5.39 12.90
N VAL A 44 6.23 5.20 11.92
CA VAL A 44 5.09 4.26 12.00
C VAL A 44 4.95 3.42 10.73
N TYR A 45 4.29 2.27 10.85
CA TYR A 45 3.98 1.43 9.71
C TYR A 45 2.55 0.88 9.77
N LEU A 46 1.84 0.94 8.65
CA LEU A 46 0.63 0.15 8.41
C LEU A 46 1.02 -1.11 7.63
N ALA A 47 0.33 -2.23 7.88
CA ALA A 47 0.54 -3.48 7.19
C ALA A 47 -0.81 -4.10 6.80
N CYS A 48 -0.88 -4.68 5.62
CA CYS A 48 -2.07 -5.36 5.10
C CYS A 48 -1.62 -6.65 4.42
N GLU A 49 -2.15 -7.79 4.86
CA GLU A 49 -1.81 -9.10 4.31
C GLU A 49 -3.00 -9.68 3.57
N VAL A 50 -2.74 -10.13 2.35
CA VAL A 50 -3.76 -10.57 1.40
C VAL A 50 -3.35 -11.91 0.82
N LYS A 51 -4.33 -12.82 0.70
CA LYS A 51 -4.15 -14.12 0.06
C LYS A 51 -4.94 -14.18 -1.24
N ALA A 52 -4.28 -14.54 -2.34
CA ALA A 52 -4.93 -14.68 -3.64
C ALA A 52 -4.12 -15.54 -4.62
N VAL A 53 -4.81 -16.16 -5.59
CA VAL A 53 -4.20 -16.87 -6.72
C VAL A 53 -4.89 -16.41 -8.01
N PRO A 54 -4.20 -15.75 -8.95
CA PRO A 54 -2.79 -15.34 -8.92
C PRO A 54 -2.47 -14.29 -7.85
N THR A 55 -1.18 -14.06 -7.60
CA THR A 55 -0.67 -13.03 -6.66
C THR A 55 -1.36 -11.68 -6.91
N PRO A 56 -1.92 -11.05 -5.88
CA PRO A 56 -2.66 -9.81 -6.04
C PRO A 56 -1.72 -8.61 -6.21
N ILE A 57 -2.21 -7.57 -6.87
CA ILE A 57 -1.61 -6.23 -6.82
C ILE A 57 -2.16 -5.55 -5.57
N ILE A 58 -1.28 -5.06 -4.69
CA ILE A 58 -1.66 -4.30 -3.49
C ILE A 58 -1.32 -2.83 -3.70
N THR A 59 -2.32 -1.97 -3.60
CA THR A 59 -2.19 -0.51 -3.64
C THR A 59 -2.62 0.10 -2.31
N TRP A 60 -1.95 1.18 -1.92
CA TRP A 60 -2.27 1.93 -0.72
C TRP A 60 -2.73 3.32 -1.11
N ARG A 61 -3.83 3.76 -0.51
CA ARG A 61 -4.42 5.08 -0.78
C ARG A 61 -4.66 5.83 0.53
N LYS A 62 -4.48 7.14 0.52
CA LYS A 62 -5.00 7.99 1.60
C LYS A 62 -6.39 8.45 1.22
N VAL A 63 -7.33 8.29 2.14
CA VAL A 63 -8.68 8.85 2.00
C VAL A 63 -8.59 10.34 2.32
N THR A 64 -8.99 11.17 1.37
CA THR A 64 -9.12 12.61 1.55
C THR A 64 -10.52 13.07 1.17
N GLU A 65 -10.85 14.32 1.46
CA GLU A 65 -12.13 14.92 1.11
C GLU A 65 -11.89 16.19 0.29
N SER A 66 -12.60 16.32 -0.82
CA SER A 66 -12.61 17.58 -1.58
C SER A 66 -13.30 18.69 -0.78
N PRO A 67 -13.11 19.98 -1.17
CA PRO A 67 -13.86 21.09 -0.57
C PRO A 67 -15.39 20.97 -0.64
N LYS A 68 -15.90 20.08 -1.51
CA LYS A 68 -17.33 19.79 -1.68
C LYS A 68 -17.80 18.59 -0.85
N GLY A 69 -16.96 18.04 0.03
CA GLY A 69 -17.28 16.88 0.88
C GLY A 69 -17.28 15.54 0.15
N VAL A 70 -16.74 15.48 -1.07
CA VAL A 70 -16.63 14.22 -1.82
C VAL A 70 -15.37 13.48 -1.38
N LYS A 71 -15.51 12.21 -1.00
CA LYS A 71 -14.41 11.29 -0.69
C LYS A 71 -13.52 11.08 -1.92
N LEU A 72 -12.23 11.33 -1.77
CA LEU A 72 -11.19 11.13 -2.77
C LEU A 72 -10.20 10.07 -2.27
N LEU A 73 -9.56 9.37 -3.20
CA LEU A 73 -8.53 8.38 -2.92
C LEU A 73 -7.22 8.81 -3.58
N GLU A 74 -6.25 9.21 -2.78
CA GLU A 74 -4.90 9.57 -3.23
C GLU A 74 -4.00 8.34 -3.19
N GLU A 75 -3.52 7.88 -4.35
CA GLU A 75 -2.55 6.77 -4.42
C GLU A 75 -1.23 7.16 -3.71
N LEU A 76 -0.70 6.26 -2.87
CA LEU A 76 0.55 6.44 -2.14
C LEU A 76 1.74 5.78 -2.88
N PRO A 77 2.98 6.31 -2.75
CA PRO A 77 3.37 7.44 -1.88
C PRO A 77 3.00 8.82 -2.45
N GLY A 78 2.64 8.91 -3.73
CA GLY A 78 2.42 10.20 -4.40
C GLY A 78 3.65 11.11 -4.32
N ASP A 79 3.45 12.40 -4.09
CA ASP A 79 4.52 13.40 -3.90
C ASP A 79 5.00 13.52 -2.44
N ARG A 80 4.58 12.60 -1.56
CA ARG A 80 4.90 12.66 -0.12
C ARG A 80 6.32 12.16 0.14
N VAL A 81 7.20 13.06 0.57
CA VAL A 81 8.62 12.76 0.82
C VAL A 81 8.87 11.88 2.04
N ASN A 82 7.92 11.83 2.98
CA ASN A 82 8.02 11.09 4.24
C ASN A 82 7.32 9.71 4.18
N VAL A 83 6.80 9.30 3.02
CA VAL A 83 6.05 8.05 2.86
C VAL A 83 6.79 7.11 1.90
N ALA A 84 6.87 5.83 2.27
CA ALA A 84 7.39 4.77 1.39
C ALA A 84 6.44 3.56 1.40
N ILE A 85 6.24 2.96 0.22
CA ILE A 85 5.40 1.77 0.05
C ILE A 85 6.29 0.57 -0.29
N GLN A 86 6.00 -0.57 0.33
CA GLN A 86 6.67 -1.84 0.02
C GLN A 86 5.63 -2.95 -0.09
N VAL A 87 5.79 -3.85 -1.07
CA VAL A 87 5.01 -5.08 -1.17
C VAL A 87 5.98 -6.25 -1.29
N ARG A 88 5.74 -7.32 -0.52
CA ARG A 88 6.52 -8.57 -0.57
C ARG A 88 5.58 -9.76 -0.47
N GLY A 89 6.08 -10.94 -0.84
CA GLY A 89 5.39 -12.19 -0.50
C GLY A 89 5.19 -12.28 1.01
N GLY A 90 4.02 -12.78 1.41
CA GLY A 90 3.67 -13.01 2.80
C GLY A 90 4.38 -14.23 3.39
N PRO A 91 4.11 -14.55 4.67
CA PRO A 91 4.77 -15.65 5.37
C PRO A 91 4.37 -17.03 4.82
N SER A 92 3.19 -17.17 4.22
CA SER A 92 2.70 -18.44 3.67
C SER A 92 2.45 -18.40 2.15
N LYS A 93 2.17 -19.58 1.58
CA LYS A 93 1.93 -19.72 0.14
C LYS A 93 0.73 -18.88 -0.31
N HIS A 94 0.94 -18.12 -1.38
CA HIS A 94 -0.04 -17.23 -2.00
C HIS A 94 -0.45 -16.01 -1.16
N GLU A 95 0.28 -15.72 -0.08
CA GLU A 95 0.12 -14.47 0.66
C GLU A 95 1.04 -13.39 0.10
N SER A 96 0.60 -12.15 0.23
CA SER A 96 1.35 -10.94 -0.09
C SER A 96 1.04 -9.91 0.97
N THR A 97 2.07 -9.26 1.48
CA THR A 97 1.95 -8.23 2.50
C THR A 97 2.40 -6.90 1.91
N GLY A 98 1.56 -5.88 2.07
CA GLY A 98 1.86 -4.50 1.71
C GLY A 98 2.08 -3.67 2.97
N TRP A 99 3.08 -2.80 2.95
CA TRP A 99 3.42 -1.88 4.04
C TRP A 99 3.43 -0.43 3.56
N VAL A 100 2.94 0.45 4.43
CA VAL A 100 3.16 1.90 4.34
C VAL A 100 4.08 2.28 5.48
N LEU A 101 5.26 2.80 5.17
CA LEU A 101 6.16 3.42 6.14
C LEU A 101 5.97 4.92 6.10
N ILE A 102 5.79 5.55 7.26
CA ILE A 102 5.76 7.01 7.41
C ILE A 102 6.86 7.43 8.38
N ASN A 103 7.80 8.25 7.90
CA ASN A 103 8.91 8.76 8.70
C ASN A 103 9.49 10.08 8.12
N PRO A 104 9.51 11.18 8.90
CA PRO A 104 8.85 11.35 10.19
C PRO A 104 7.33 11.46 10.04
N LEU A 105 6.59 11.06 11.09
CA LEU A 105 5.15 11.27 11.20
C LEU A 105 4.85 12.75 11.47
N THR A 106 4.03 13.37 10.63
CA THR A 106 3.58 14.77 10.77
C THR A 106 2.06 14.84 10.97
N LYS A 107 1.52 16.03 11.25
CA LYS A 107 0.07 16.17 11.47
C LYS A 107 -0.72 15.97 10.17
N GLU A 108 -0.12 16.28 9.04
CA GLU A 108 -0.66 16.07 7.69
C GLU A 108 -0.82 14.60 7.33
N ASP A 109 -0.16 13.68 8.06
CA ASP A 109 -0.33 12.23 7.91
C ASP A 109 -1.54 11.69 8.68
N GLU A 110 -2.14 12.47 9.59
CA GLU A 110 -3.39 12.06 10.24
C GLU A 110 -4.48 11.79 9.20
N GLY A 111 -5.26 10.73 9.41
CA GLY A 111 -6.38 10.39 8.54
C GLY A 111 -6.57 8.89 8.34
N VAL A 112 -7.41 8.56 7.36
CA VAL A 112 -7.79 7.19 7.02
C VAL A 112 -6.96 6.72 5.83
N TYR A 113 -6.42 5.51 5.94
CA TYR A 113 -5.60 4.86 4.92
C TYR A 113 -6.30 3.59 4.46
N GLN A 114 -6.38 3.40 3.14
CA GLN A 114 -7.01 2.25 2.51
C GLN A 114 -5.95 1.33 1.91
N CYS A 115 -5.98 0.06 2.30
CA CYS A 115 -5.34 -1.03 1.57
C CYS A 115 -6.36 -1.58 0.56
N HIS A 116 -5.98 -1.59 -0.71
CA HIS A 116 -6.77 -2.17 -1.79
C HIS A 116 -5.96 -3.26 -2.47
N ALA A 117 -6.56 -4.41 -2.71
CA ALA A 117 -5.90 -5.53 -3.37
C ALA A 117 -6.79 -6.14 -4.46
N SER A 118 -6.21 -6.39 -5.63
CA SER A 118 -6.93 -6.90 -6.79
C SER A 118 -6.16 -7.99 -7.54
N ASN A 119 -6.90 -8.92 -8.13
CA ASN A 119 -6.41 -9.82 -9.16
C ASN A 119 -7.49 -10.03 -10.22
N ILE A 120 -7.26 -10.94 -11.18
CA ILE A 120 -8.19 -11.22 -12.28
C ILE A 120 -9.57 -11.73 -11.83
N LEU A 121 -9.72 -12.21 -10.59
CA LEU A 121 -10.98 -12.74 -10.07
C LEU A 121 -11.75 -11.76 -9.18
N GLY A 122 -11.16 -10.62 -8.82
CA GLY A 122 -11.86 -9.59 -8.05
C GLY A 122 -10.93 -8.71 -7.24
N GLU A 123 -11.56 -7.96 -6.33
CA GLU A 123 -10.90 -6.97 -5.50
C GLU A 123 -11.44 -6.99 -4.06
N VAL A 124 -10.63 -6.51 -3.13
CA VAL A 124 -10.97 -6.35 -1.71
C VAL A 124 -10.29 -5.11 -1.15
N GLN A 125 -10.90 -4.48 -0.15
CA GLN A 125 -10.32 -3.31 0.50
C GLN A 125 -10.62 -3.27 2.00
N THR A 126 -9.74 -2.61 2.74
CA THR A 126 -9.88 -2.32 4.17
C THR A 126 -9.31 -0.94 4.48
N GLU A 127 -9.84 -0.28 5.50
CA GLU A 127 -9.47 1.08 5.89
C GLU A 127 -9.08 1.10 7.36
N GLU A 128 -8.10 1.94 7.71
CA GLU A 128 -7.66 2.11 9.09
C GLU A 128 -7.16 3.53 9.37
N THR A 129 -7.23 3.96 10.61
CA THR A 129 -6.95 5.34 11.01
C THR A 129 -5.57 5.49 11.66
N ILE A 130 -4.82 6.50 11.21
CA ILE A 130 -3.65 7.03 11.91
C ILE A 130 -4.06 8.31 12.63
N LYS A 131 -3.87 8.35 13.96
CA LYS A 131 -4.07 9.50 14.82
C LYS A 131 -2.72 10.05 15.30
N VAL A 132 -2.52 11.35 15.15
CA VAL A 132 -1.24 12.01 15.44
C VAL A 132 -1.40 13.00 16.59
N ILE A 133 -0.60 12.80 17.64
CA ILE A 133 -0.52 13.66 18.82
C ILE A 133 0.65 14.63 18.64
N GLU A 134 0.40 15.93 18.69
CA GLU A 134 1.48 16.93 18.62
C GLU A 134 2.35 16.89 19.89
N LYS A 135 3.67 16.82 19.73
CA LYS A 135 4.60 17.00 20.86
C LYS A 135 4.56 18.46 21.33
N THR A 136 3.95 18.72 22.49
CA THR A 136 4.08 20.02 23.15
C THR A 136 5.49 20.13 23.74
N ILE A 137 6.36 20.94 23.13
CA ILE A 137 7.62 21.31 23.76
C ILE A 137 7.28 22.23 24.92
N ARG A 138 7.28 21.72 26.15
CA ARG A 138 7.28 22.57 27.34
C ARG A 138 8.66 23.23 27.41
N THR A 139 8.80 24.41 26.82
CA THR A 139 9.93 25.29 27.13
C THR A 139 9.86 25.60 28.62
N LYS A 140 10.73 24.95 29.40
CA LYS A 140 10.98 25.33 30.79
C LYS A 140 11.45 26.78 30.72
N GLY A 141 10.64 27.69 31.24
CA GLY A 141 10.88 29.13 31.14
C GLY A 141 12.31 29.47 31.56
N MET A 142 13.07 30.05 30.63
CA MET A 142 14.29 30.77 30.95
C MET A 142 13.83 32.06 31.65
N GLY A 143 13.64 31.96 32.97
CA GLY A 143 13.34 33.11 33.81
C GLY A 143 14.47 34.12 33.68
N ARG A 144 14.11 35.37 33.33
CA ARG A 144 14.96 36.54 33.52
C ARG A 144 15.37 36.58 34.99
N GLU A 145 16.66 36.40 35.24
CA GLU A 145 17.27 36.88 36.47
C GLU A 145 17.69 38.33 36.23
N GLU A 146 16.79 39.27 36.50
CA GLU A 146 17.18 40.66 36.76
C GLU A 146 17.57 40.74 38.24
N ARG A 147 18.87 40.81 38.51
CA ARG A 147 19.41 41.18 39.83
C ARG A 147 20.08 42.54 39.70
N GLY A 148 19.43 43.53 40.33
CA GLY A 148 20.00 44.61 41.15
C GLY A 148 21.11 45.46 40.58
#